data_AF-A0A7G2M2H4-F1
#
_entry.id   AF-A0A7G2M2H4-F1
#
_cell.length_a   1.000
_cell.length_b   1.000
_cell.length_c   1.000
_cell.angle_alpha   90.00
_cell.angle_beta   90.00
_cell.angle_gamma   90.00
#
_symmetry.space_group_name_H-M   'P 1'
#
loop_
_entity.id
_entity.type
_entity.pdbx_description
1 polymer ?
#
loop_
_entity_poly.entity_id
_entity_poly.type
_entity_poly.pdbx_seq_one_letter_code
_entity_poly.pdbx_strand_id
1 'polypeptide(L)'
;MSDTPTNTFTDGPLGTIYLKTALPIIFVMGMNGLLSVADALFLGIYVGPDALAAVTLMFPIYMMIVALSTLVANGMSSLLARSLGAG
;
A
#
# COMPACT_ATOMS: atom_id res chain seq x y z
N MET A 1 2.92 -10.76 -40.46
CA MET A 1 3.76 -11.29 -39.37
C MET A 1 3.66 -10.32 -38.23
N SER A 2 3.03 -10.74 -37.13
CA SER A 2 2.71 -9.89 -35.99
C SER A 2 3.96 -9.70 -35.13
N ASP A 3 4.48 -8.47 -35.09
CA ASP A 3 5.57 -8.08 -34.19
C ASP A 3 5.16 -8.39 -32.74
N THR A 4 5.86 -9.35 -32.13
CA THR A 4 5.67 -9.73 -30.73
C THR A 4 6.35 -8.64 -29.88
N PRO A 5 5.61 -7.86 -29.08
CA PRO A 5 6.23 -6.82 -28.26
C PRO A 5 7.12 -7.50 -27.20
N THR A 6 8.42 -7.26 -27.29
CA THR A 6 9.45 -7.76 -26.37
C THR A 6 9.08 -7.41 -24.93
N ASN A 7 8.73 -8.44 -24.17
CA ASN A 7 8.26 -8.30 -22.80
C ASN A 7 9.43 -8.01 -21.86
N THR A 8 9.61 -6.73 -21.52
CA THR A 8 10.66 -6.22 -20.62
C THR A 8 10.57 -6.80 -19.19
N PHE A 9 9.48 -7.50 -18.84
CA PHE A 9 9.32 -8.15 -17.54
C PHE A 9 9.88 -9.57 -17.46
N THR A 10 10.26 -10.20 -18.58
CA THR A 10 10.71 -11.60 -18.61
C THR A 10 12.19 -11.82 -18.98
N ASP A 11 12.88 -10.80 -19.49
CA ASP A 11 14.26 -10.94 -20.04
C ASP A 11 15.37 -10.31 -19.16
N GLY A 12 15.03 -9.76 -17.99
CA GLY A 12 15.97 -9.04 -17.12
C GLY A 12 16.27 -9.75 -15.80
N PRO A 13 17.48 -9.60 -15.22
CA PRO A 13 17.81 -10.17 -13.91
C PRO A 13 16.81 -9.66 -12.86
N LEU A 14 16.15 -10.62 -12.18
CA LEU A 14 15.05 -10.40 -11.22
C LEU A 14 15.29 -9.19 -10.28
N GLY A 15 16.52 -8.99 -9.82
CA GLY A 15 16.89 -7.88 -8.93
C GLY A 15 16.66 -6.46 -9.51
N THR A 16 16.86 -6.24 -10.81
CA THR A 16 16.70 -4.90 -11.42
C THR A 16 15.22 -4.55 -11.61
N ILE A 17 14.39 -5.53 -11.98
CA ILE A 17 12.94 -5.35 -12.14
C ILE A 17 12.29 -5.18 -10.75
N TYR A 18 12.77 -5.95 -9.76
CA TYR A 18 12.35 -5.81 -8.38
C TYR A 18 12.71 -4.43 -7.83
N LEU A 19 13.95 -3.95 -8.02
CA LEU A 19 14.34 -2.59 -7.61
C LEU A 19 13.53 -1.50 -8.31
N LYS A 20 13.32 -1.60 -9.63
CA LYS A 20 12.58 -0.59 -10.41
C LYS A 20 11.09 -0.52 -10.06
N THR A 21 10.51 -1.62 -9.59
CA THR A 21 9.10 -1.68 -9.15
C THR A 21 8.95 -1.42 -7.65
N ALA A 22 9.86 -1.94 -6.82
CA ALA A 22 9.82 -1.78 -5.38
C ALA A 22 10.17 -0.35 -4.95
N LEU A 23 11.09 0.33 -5.63
CA LEU A 23 11.49 1.71 -5.29
C LEU A 23 10.28 2.68 -5.25
N PRO A 24 9.40 2.75 -6.28
CA PRO A 24 8.22 3.60 -6.19
C PRO A 24 7.22 3.14 -5.13
N ILE A 25 7.05 1.83 -4.91
CA ILE A 25 6.16 1.30 -3.87
C ILE A 25 6.65 1.72 -2.48
N ILE A 26 7.95 1.56 -2.20
CA ILE A 26 8.57 1.95 -0.93
C ILE A 26 8.42 3.45 -0.70
N PHE A 27 8.60 4.27 -1.74
CA PHE A 27 8.43 5.72 -1.64
C PHE A 27 6.99 6.11 -1.28
N VAL A 28 5.99 5.50 -1.95
CA VAL A 28 4.57 5.73 -1.67
C VAL A 28 4.18 5.27 -0.26
N MET A 29 4.67 4.10 0.16
CA MET A 29 4.43 3.56 1.50
C MET A 29 5.06 4.45 2.57
N GLY A 30 6.27 4.96 2.30
CA GLY A 30 6.99 5.90 3.17
C GLY A 30 6.26 7.23 3.34
N MET A 31 5.76 7.81 2.24
CA MET A 31 4.91 9.00 2.30
C MET A 31 3.64 8.78 3.11
N ASN A 32 2.94 7.65 2.91
CA ASN A 32 1.76 7.31 3.70
C ASN A 32 2.08 7.21 5.20
N GLY A 33 3.19 6.58 5.55
CA GLY A 33 3.66 6.51 6.95
C GLY A 33 3.97 7.89 7.54
N LEU A 34 4.69 8.74 6.79
CA LEU A 34 5.00 10.12 7.19
C LEU A 34 3.75 10.97 7.41
N LEU A 35 2.74 10.82 6.54
CA LEU A 35 1.44 11.47 6.70
C LEU A 35 0.75 11.01 7.99
N SER A 36 0.71 9.71 8.27
CA SER A 36 0.10 9.19 9.49
C SER A 36 0.80 9.69 10.76
N VAL A 37 2.14 9.81 10.74
CA VAL A 37 2.91 10.37 11.86
C VAL A 37 2.64 11.87 12.01
N ALA A 38 2.61 12.61 10.89
CA ALA A 38 2.28 14.03 10.91
C ALA A 38 0.86 14.24 11.44
N ASP A 39 -0.13 13.49 10.96
CA ASP A 39 -1.51 13.55 11.43
C ASP A 39 -1.60 13.29 12.94
N ALA A 40 -0.92 12.26 13.44
CA ALA A 40 -0.89 11.96 14.87
C ALA A 40 -0.24 13.09 15.69
N LEU A 41 0.84 13.69 15.18
CA LEU A 41 1.57 14.77 15.84
C LEU A 41 0.78 16.09 15.84
N PHE A 42 0.14 16.44 14.72
CA PHE A 42 -0.76 17.58 14.62
C PHE A 42 -2.01 17.39 15.48
N LEU A 43 -2.63 16.20 15.49
CA LEU A 43 -3.77 15.89 16.37
C LEU A 43 -3.38 16.02 17.85
N GLY A 44 -2.20 15.53 18.23
CA GLY A 44 -1.70 15.62 19.60
C GLY A 44 -1.37 17.05 20.06
N ILE A 45 -0.86 17.89 19.17
CA ILE A 45 -0.45 19.27 19.49
C ILE A 45 -1.62 20.27 19.40
N TYR A 46 -2.44 20.19 18.35
CA TYR A 46 -3.45 21.23 18.06
C TYR A 46 -4.81 20.99 18.73
N VAL A 47 -5.18 19.75 19.05
CA VAL A 47 -6.55 19.42 19.49
C VAL A 47 -6.60 19.01 20.98
N GLY A 48 -5.46 18.78 21.63
CA GLY A 48 -5.36 18.53 23.07
C GLY A 48 -5.68 17.09 23.51
N PRO A 49 -5.58 16.78 24.82
CA PRO A 49 -5.71 15.42 25.36
C PRO A 49 -7.05 14.75 25.05
N ASP A 50 -8.13 15.52 24.89
CA ASP A 50 -9.46 15.00 24.53
C ASP A 50 -9.50 14.43 23.10
N ALA A 51 -8.70 14.96 22.18
CA ALA A 51 -8.64 14.46 20.80
C ALA A 51 -7.85 13.16 20.70
N LEU A 52 -6.78 13.02 21.47
CA LEU A 52 -6.00 11.79 21.57
C LEU A 52 -6.85 10.66 22.18
N ALA A 53 -7.69 10.99 23.17
CA ALA A 53 -8.69 10.07 23.73
C ALA A 53 -9.75 9.69 22.69
N ALA A 54 -10.29 10.65 21.92
CA ALA A 54 -11.28 10.39 20.87
C ALA A 54 -10.72 9.52 19.71
N VAL A 55 -9.47 9.77 19.29
CA VAL A 55 -8.77 8.95 18.28
C VAL A 55 -8.54 7.52 18.78
N THR A 56 -8.14 7.37 20.05
CA THR A 56 -7.98 6.05 20.66
C THR A 56 -9.31 5.29 20.73
N LEU A 57 -10.43 5.98 20.97
CA LEU A 57 -11.77 5.39 20.95
C LEU A 57 -12.21 4.97 19.53
N MET A 58 -11.76 5.69 18.49
CA MET A 58 -12.03 5.37 17.08
C MET A 58 -11.13 4.25 16.52
N PHE A 59 -10.02 3.96 17.19
CA PHE A 59 -9.02 2.98 16.75
C PHE A 59 -9.60 1.59 16.38
N PRO A 60 -10.57 1.00 17.13
CA PRO A 60 -11.18 -0.28 16.76
C PRO A 60 -12.02 -0.20 15.49
N ILE A 61 -12.75 0.90 15.30
CA ILE A 61 -13.57 1.12 14.09
C ILE A 61 -12.66 1.31 12.89
N TYR A 62 -11.59 2.09 13.05
CA TYR A 62 -10.56 2.25 12.03
C TYR A 62 -9.91 0.91 11.66
N MET A 63 -9.56 0.07 12.65
CA MET A 63 -9.06 -1.29 12.40
C MET A 63 -10.05 -2.15 11.61
N MET A 64 -11.35 -2.06 11.88
CA MET A 64 -12.37 -2.77 11.08
C MET A 64 -12.39 -2.29 9.63
N ILE A 65 -12.32 -0.98 9.39
CA ILE A 65 -12.28 -0.41 8.03
C ILE A 65 -11.00 -0.85 7.30
N VAL A 66 -9.86 -0.81 7.97
CA VAL A 66 -8.58 -1.26 7.40
C VAL A 66 -8.61 -2.77 7.11
N ALA A 67 -9.20 -3.58 8.00
CA ALA A 67 -9.35 -5.02 7.78
C ALA A 67 -10.21 -5.32 6.54
N LEU A 68 -11.34 -4.62 6.36
CA LEU A 68 -12.17 -4.77 5.15
C LEU A 68 -11.45 -4.30 3.89
N SER A 69 -10.76 -3.16 3.97
CA SER A 69 -10.00 -2.61 2.84
C SER A 69 -8.88 -3.54 2.41
N THR A 70 -8.15 -4.10 3.38
CA THR A 70 -7.09 -5.09 3.13
C THR A 70 -7.64 -6.42 2.63
N LEU A 71 -8.80 -6.88 3.10
CA LEU A 71 -9.46 -8.07 2.57
C LEU A 71 -9.73 -7.93 1.07
N VAL A 72 -10.30 -6.79 0.64
CA VAL A 72 -10.60 -6.52 -0.77
C VAL A 72 -9.31 -6.36 -1.59
N ALA A 73 -8.34 -5.58 -1.09
CA ALA A 73 -7.08 -5.35 -1.78
C ALA A 73 -6.27 -6.65 -1.99
N ASN A 74 -6.16 -7.47 -0.95
CA ASN A 74 -5.48 -8.76 -1.04
C ASN A 74 -6.25 -9.76 -1.92
N GLY A 75 -7.58 -9.76 -1.86
CA GLY A 75 -8.42 -10.58 -2.73
C GLY A 75 -8.22 -10.26 -4.22
N MET A 76 -8.21 -8.96 -4.56
CA MET A 76 -7.93 -8.50 -5.93
C MET A 76 -6.50 -8.81 -6.37
N SER A 77 -5.51 -8.60 -5.50
CA SER A 77 -4.11 -8.94 -5.80
C SER A 77 -3.93 -10.44 -6.08
N SER A 78 -4.64 -11.31 -5.35
CA SER A 78 -4.62 -12.76 -5.55
C SER A 78 -5.28 -13.15 -6.88
N LEU A 79 -6.42 -12.56 -7.23
CA LEU A 79 -7.07 -12.77 -8.51
C LEU A 79 -6.20 -12.33 -9.70
N LEU A 80 -5.58 -11.14 -9.60
CA LEU A 80 -4.66 -10.61 -10.60
C LEU A 80 -3.40 -11.50 -10.75
N ALA A 81 -2.84 -11.98 -9.65
CA ALA A 81 -1.69 -12.89 -9.70
C ALA A 81 -2.05 -14.21 -10.40
N ARG A 82 -3.25 -14.74 -10.16
CA ARG A 82 -3.74 -15.97 -10.82
C ARG A 82 -4.03 -15.76 -12.30
N SER A 83 -4.58 -14.60 -12.71
CA SER A 83 -4.83 -14.31 -14.12
C SER A 83 -3.55 -14.05 -14.91
N LEU A 84 -2.56 -13.41 -14.29
CA LEU A 84 -1.25 -13.15 -14.90
C LEU A 84 -0.33 -14.38 -14.89
N GLY A 85 -0.44 -15.24 -13.88
CA GLY A 85 0.36 -16.46 -13.74
C GLY A 85 -0.21 -17.71 -14.41
N ALA A 86 -1.44 -17.65 -14.95
CA ALA A 86 -2.03 -18.72 -15.75
C ALA A 86 -1.67 -18.62 -17.26
N GLY A 87 -0.67 -17.79 -17.60
CA GLY A 87 -0.04 -17.71 -18.91
C GLY A 87 1.14 -18.66 -19.06
#